data_AF-A0A7K4I9X1-F1
#
_entry.id   AF-A0A7K4I9X1-F1
#
_cell.length_a   1.000
_cell.length_b   1.000
_cell.length_c   1.000
_cell.angle_alpha   90.00
_cell.angle_beta   90.00
_cell.angle_gamma   90.00
#
_symmetry.space_group_name_H-M   'P 1'
#
loop_
_entity.id
_entity.type
_entity.pdbx_description
1 polymer ?
#
loop_
_entity_poly.entity_id
_entity_poly.type
_entity_poly.pdbx_seq_one_letter_code
_entity_poly.pdbx_strand_id
1 'polypeptide(L)'
;MPTLADVDPNCLCCQEYIERMAPAYRGGFLRQQQEYKLDAQVVDKLRPLIGDYSLVVVFADWCGDARKAVPVLALLEKELGIKIRALGGMTKPPYGSPKLWAVPPSPEEVERFEITSSPTLLVFDREGREIGRMKTRPRMTSSVEAEILKIIEDSRRTG
;
A
#
# COMPACT_ATOMS: atom_id res chain seq x y z
N MET A 1 12.93 -13.38 -7.72
CA MET A 1 12.31 -12.15 -7.18
C MET A 1 10.99 -12.54 -6.56
N PRO A 2 10.60 -11.94 -5.44
CA PRO A 2 9.30 -12.18 -4.83
C PRO A 2 8.17 -11.75 -5.78
N THR A 3 7.03 -12.41 -5.67
CA THR A 3 5.87 -12.27 -6.55
C THR A 3 4.61 -12.09 -5.73
N LEU A 4 3.48 -11.78 -6.37
CA LEU A 4 2.18 -11.71 -5.69
C LEU A 4 1.80 -13.02 -4.97
N ALA A 5 2.31 -14.17 -5.41
CA ALA A 5 2.08 -15.47 -4.78
C ALA A 5 2.75 -15.59 -3.40
N ASP A 6 3.74 -14.75 -3.11
CA ASP A 6 4.41 -14.67 -1.82
C ASP A 6 3.64 -13.83 -0.78
N VAL A 7 2.50 -13.25 -1.17
CA VAL A 7 1.61 -12.50 -0.27
C VAL A 7 0.39 -13.36 0.04
N ASP A 8 0.06 -13.52 1.33
CA ASP A 8 -1.13 -14.27 1.76
C ASP A 8 -2.39 -13.73 1.07
N PRO A 9 -3.11 -14.53 0.25
CA PRO A 9 -4.34 -14.09 -0.41
C PRO A 9 -5.47 -13.77 0.58
N ASN A 10 -5.42 -14.32 1.80
CA ASN A 10 -6.40 -14.11 2.87
C ASN A 10 -6.10 -12.89 3.74
N CYS A 11 -5.03 -12.15 3.45
CA CYS A 11 -4.75 -10.91 4.16
C CYS A 11 -5.93 -9.93 4.05
N LEU A 12 -6.04 -9.03 5.02
CA LEU A 12 -7.08 -8.01 5.04
C LEU A 12 -6.92 -7.04 3.87
N CYS A 13 -8.03 -6.45 3.46
CA CYS A 13 -8.00 -5.24 2.64
C CYS A 13 -7.68 -4.00 3.50
N CYS A 14 -7.43 -2.84 2.90
CA CYS A 14 -7.09 -1.62 3.64
C CYS A 14 -8.24 -1.16 4.53
N GLN A 15 -9.48 -1.22 4.03
CA GLN A 15 -10.68 -0.92 4.81
C GLN A 15 -10.79 -1.82 6.05
N GLU A 16 -10.73 -3.14 5.85
CA GLU A 16 -10.82 -4.13 6.94
C GLU A 16 -9.70 -3.97 7.95
N TYR A 17 -8.47 -3.66 7.48
CA TYR A 17 -7.33 -3.45 8.37
C TYR A 17 -7.55 -2.22 9.26
N ILE A 18 -7.97 -1.08 8.70
CA ILE A 18 -8.25 0.14 9.47
C ILE A 18 -9.31 -0.12 10.54
N GLU A 19 -10.30 -0.97 10.26
CA GLU A 19 -11.34 -1.31 11.22
C GLU A 19 -10.85 -2.17 12.39
N ARG A 20 -9.87 -3.05 12.14
CA ARG A 20 -9.34 -4.00 13.13
C ARG A 20 -8.08 -3.50 13.84
N MET A 21 -7.46 -2.43 13.37
CA MET A 21 -6.24 -1.89 13.96
C MET A 21 -6.47 -1.36 15.38
N ALA A 22 -5.39 -1.30 16.17
CA ALA A 22 -5.47 -0.85 17.56
C ALA A 22 -6.09 0.56 17.68
N PRO A 23 -6.97 0.81 18.67
CA PRO A 23 -7.62 2.11 18.85
C PRO A 23 -6.67 3.30 18.91
N ALA A 24 -5.45 3.09 19.44
CA ALA A 24 -4.41 4.11 19.55
C ALA A 24 -3.98 4.71 18.20
N TYR A 25 -4.11 3.96 17.10
CA TYR A 25 -3.76 4.41 15.74
C TYR A 25 -4.99 4.72 14.90
N ARG A 26 -6.08 3.94 15.09
CA ARG A 26 -7.29 3.95 14.25
C ARG A 26 -7.89 5.32 14.01
N GLY A 27 -7.99 6.16 15.05
CA GLY A 27 -8.62 7.48 14.94
C GLY A 27 -7.98 8.38 13.88
N GLY A 28 -6.65 8.31 13.70
CA GLY A 28 -5.95 9.09 12.69
C GLY A 28 -6.23 8.63 11.25
N PHE A 29 -6.31 7.31 11.04
CA PHE A 29 -6.61 6.74 9.72
C PHE A 29 -8.06 7.03 9.32
N LEU A 30 -9.02 6.86 10.24
CA LEU A 30 -10.43 7.16 9.97
C LEU A 30 -10.66 8.64 9.65
N ARG A 31 -10.01 9.55 10.38
CA ARG A 31 -10.12 10.99 10.10
C ARG A 31 -9.63 11.31 8.69
N GLN A 32 -8.43 10.84 8.34
CA GLN A 32 -7.89 11.04 6.99
C GLN A 32 -8.81 10.47 5.92
N GLN A 33 -9.41 9.30 6.16
CA GLN A 33 -10.36 8.68 5.23
C GLN A 33 -11.61 9.53 5.00
N GLN A 34 -12.12 10.18 6.05
CA GLN A 34 -13.32 11.03 5.97
C GLN A 34 -13.03 12.36 5.29
N GLU A 35 -11.84 12.93 5.49
CA GLU A 35 -11.46 14.25 4.98
C GLU A 35 -10.94 14.21 3.54
N TYR A 36 -10.28 13.11 3.15
CA TYR A 36 -9.67 12.99 1.82
C TYR A 36 -10.73 12.79 0.73
N LYS A 37 -10.54 13.48 -0.39
CA LYS A 37 -11.36 13.35 -1.61
C LYS A 37 -10.46 12.86 -2.74
N LEU A 38 -10.81 11.72 -3.33
CA LEU A 38 -10.11 11.19 -4.49
C LEU A 38 -10.22 12.16 -5.66
N ASP A 39 -9.14 12.26 -6.45
CA ASP A 39 -9.19 12.93 -7.74
C ASP A 39 -10.00 12.10 -8.74
N ALA A 40 -11.21 12.55 -9.06
CA ALA A 40 -12.11 11.86 -9.98
C ALA A 40 -11.47 11.60 -11.36
N GLN A 41 -10.65 12.52 -11.88
CA GLN A 41 -10.01 12.35 -13.19
C GLN A 41 -8.98 11.22 -13.17
N VAL A 42 -8.27 11.06 -12.04
CA VAL A 42 -7.30 9.98 -11.86
C VAL A 42 -8.03 8.64 -11.68
N VAL A 43 -9.08 8.63 -10.87
CA VAL A 43 -9.93 7.44 -10.66
C VAL A 43 -10.53 6.94 -11.97
N ASP A 44 -11.06 7.84 -12.80
CA ASP A 44 -11.66 7.49 -14.09
C ASP A 44 -10.64 6.88 -15.05
N LYS A 45 -9.38 7.35 -15.02
CA LYS A 45 -8.28 6.76 -15.79
C LYS A 45 -7.81 5.42 -15.23
N LEU A 46 -7.83 5.25 -13.91
CA LEU A 46 -7.47 4.00 -13.25
C LEU A 46 -8.50 2.89 -13.48
N ARG A 47 -9.80 3.22 -13.48
CA ARG A 47 -10.90 2.26 -13.56
C ARG A 47 -10.79 1.22 -14.68
N PRO A 48 -10.48 1.58 -15.94
CA PRO A 48 -10.32 0.59 -17.01
C PRO A 48 -9.01 -0.20 -16.94
N LEU A 49 -8.01 0.25 -16.17
CA LEU A 49 -6.69 -0.35 -16.11
C LEU A 49 -6.54 -1.31 -14.94
N ILE A 50 -7.15 -0.99 -13.80
CA ILE A 50 -6.82 -1.58 -12.51
C ILE A 50 -7.13 -3.08 -12.41
N GLY A 51 -8.02 -3.61 -13.26
CA GLY A 51 -8.36 -5.04 -13.30
C GLY A 51 -7.21 -5.95 -13.73
N ASP A 52 -6.21 -5.41 -14.43
CA ASP A 52 -5.02 -6.16 -14.85
C ASP A 52 -3.89 -6.13 -13.81
N TYR A 53 -4.10 -5.46 -12.66
CA TYR A 53 -3.07 -5.25 -11.66
C TYR A 53 -3.53 -5.65 -10.25
N SER A 54 -2.57 -6.02 -9.42
CA SER A 54 -2.78 -6.25 -7.99
C SER A 54 -1.96 -5.28 -7.17
N LEU A 55 -2.56 -4.75 -6.10
CA LEU A 55 -1.94 -3.79 -5.21
C LEU A 55 -1.72 -4.41 -3.82
N VAL A 56 -0.53 -4.22 -3.26
CA VAL A 56 -0.18 -4.66 -1.91
C VAL A 56 0.50 -3.51 -1.18
N VAL A 57 0.02 -3.15 0.00
CA VAL A 57 0.64 -2.12 0.84
C VAL A 57 1.22 -2.74 2.11
N VAL A 58 2.49 -2.46 2.37
CA VAL A 58 3.20 -2.86 3.59
C VAL A 58 3.46 -1.61 4.44
N PHE A 59 3.06 -1.63 5.72
CA PHE A 59 3.16 -0.43 6.54
C PHE A 59 3.22 -0.68 8.05
N ALA A 60 3.69 0.35 8.77
CA ALA A 60 3.70 0.41 10.21
C ALA A 60 2.55 1.30 10.71
N ASP A 61 1.74 0.81 11.64
CA ASP A 61 0.54 1.52 12.14
C ASP A 61 0.88 2.89 12.76
N TRP A 62 2.04 3.00 13.40
CA TRP A 62 2.53 4.24 14.02
C TRP A 62 3.10 5.25 13.03
N CYS A 63 3.29 4.89 11.75
CA CYS A 63 3.90 5.75 10.75
C CYS A 63 2.96 6.89 10.30
N GLY A 64 3.48 8.12 10.27
CA GLY A 64 2.74 9.30 9.84
C GLY A 64 2.40 9.31 8.35
N ASP A 65 3.28 8.77 7.50
CA ASP A 65 3.03 8.66 6.06
C ASP A 65 2.02 7.55 5.76
N ALA A 66 2.00 6.47 6.56
CA ALA A 66 1.02 5.39 6.41
C ALA A 66 -0.38 5.90 6.74
N ARG A 67 -0.50 6.73 7.78
CA ARG A 67 -1.72 7.47 8.13
C ARG A 67 -2.24 8.37 7.00
N LYS A 68 -1.39 8.78 6.06
CA LYS A 68 -1.82 9.58 4.89
C LYS A 68 -2.18 8.71 3.70
N ALA A 69 -1.43 7.63 3.44
CA ALA A 69 -1.60 6.84 2.23
C ALA A 69 -2.65 5.72 2.34
N VAL A 70 -2.63 4.94 3.42
CA VAL A 70 -3.52 3.76 3.56
C VAL A 70 -5.01 4.13 3.54
N PRO A 71 -5.45 5.25 4.15
CA PRO A 71 -6.83 5.70 4.01
C PRO A 71 -7.24 6.03 2.56
N VAL A 72 -6.32 6.56 1.76
CA VAL A 72 -6.56 6.82 0.32
C VAL A 72 -6.71 5.50 -0.43
N LEU A 73 -5.90 4.49 -0.11
CA LEU A 73 -6.04 3.15 -0.67
C LEU A 73 -7.39 2.53 -0.31
N ALA A 74 -7.85 2.67 0.93
CA ALA A 74 -9.18 2.19 1.34
C ALA A 74 -10.33 2.90 0.61
N LEU A 75 -10.18 4.20 0.28
CA LEU A 75 -11.14 4.90 -0.57
C LEU A 75 -11.11 4.37 -2.02
N LEU A 76 -9.93 4.10 -2.58
CA LEU A 76 -9.78 3.50 -3.90
C LEU A 76 -10.39 2.10 -3.98
N GLU A 77 -10.22 1.27 -2.94
CA GLU A 77 -10.88 -0.04 -2.84
C GLU A 77 -12.38 0.07 -3.04
N LYS A 78 -13.01 1.01 -2.31
CA LYS A 78 -14.44 1.26 -2.39
C LYS A 78 -14.88 1.80 -3.75
N GLU A 79 -14.14 2.76 -4.29
CA GLU A 79 -14.51 3.46 -5.53
C GLU A 79 -14.30 2.61 -6.79
N LEU A 80 -13.26 1.78 -6.80
CA LEU A 80 -12.91 0.91 -7.93
C LEU A 80 -13.45 -0.52 -7.78
N GLY A 81 -13.96 -0.89 -6.60
CA GLY A 81 -14.45 -2.24 -6.33
C GLY A 81 -13.34 -3.29 -6.31
N ILE A 82 -12.14 -2.91 -5.86
CA ILE A 82 -10.95 -3.77 -5.83
C ILE A 82 -10.52 -4.08 -4.40
N LYS A 83 -9.76 -5.17 -4.21
CA LYS A 83 -9.10 -5.50 -2.94
C LYS A 83 -7.63 -5.09 -2.99
N ILE A 84 -7.19 -4.18 -2.11
CA ILE A 84 -5.78 -3.83 -1.93
C ILE A 84 -5.27 -4.55 -0.68
N ARG A 85 -4.32 -5.47 -0.86
CA ARG A 85 -3.81 -6.32 0.22
C ARG A 85 -3.03 -5.46 1.24
N ALA A 86 -3.48 -5.44 2.49
CA ALA A 86 -2.90 -4.62 3.55
C ALA A 86 -2.08 -5.47 4.54
N LEU A 87 -0.76 -5.28 4.52
CA LEU A 87 0.21 -5.93 5.39
C LEU A 87 0.74 -4.91 6.41
N GLY A 88 -0.04 -4.72 7.48
CA GLY A 88 0.34 -3.82 8.57
C GLY A 88 1.13 -4.51 9.69
N GLY A 89 1.25 -3.84 10.84
CA GLY A 89 1.84 -4.46 12.05
C GLY A 89 3.37 -4.42 12.11
N MET A 90 4.03 -3.66 11.22
CA MET A 90 5.49 -3.50 11.28
C MET A 90 5.93 -2.82 12.58
N THR A 91 6.95 -3.40 13.22
CA THR A 91 7.49 -2.92 14.50
C THR A 91 8.93 -2.45 14.35
N LYS A 92 9.31 -1.44 15.16
CA LYS A 92 10.70 -0.97 15.20
C LYS A 92 11.57 -2.01 15.89
N PRO A 93 12.80 -2.24 15.41
CA PRO A 93 13.77 -3.02 16.15
C PRO A 93 14.25 -2.26 17.39
N PRO A 94 14.89 -2.96 18.35
CA PRO A 94 15.52 -2.31 19.50
C PRO A 94 16.43 -1.16 19.08
N TYR A 95 16.50 -0.12 19.91
CA TYR A 95 17.35 1.05 19.66
C TYR A 95 18.81 0.61 19.47
N GLY A 96 19.47 1.11 18.42
CA GLY A 96 20.84 0.73 18.06
C GLY A 96 20.97 -0.51 17.16
N SER A 97 19.85 -1.15 16.80
CA SER A 97 19.86 -2.24 15.82
C SER A 97 20.23 -1.73 14.41
N PRO A 98 21.03 -2.49 13.63
CA PRO A 98 21.28 -2.18 12.22
C PRO A 98 20.07 -2.51 11.32
N LYS A 99 19.07 -3.24 11.83
CA LYS A 99 17.86 -3.58 11.08
C LYS A 99 16.90 -2.39 11.02
N LEU A 100 16.10 -2.31 9.96
CA LEU A 100 15.02 -1.31 9.84
C LEU A 100 13.75 -1.72 10.61
N TRP A 101 13.50 -3.04 10.75
CA TRP A 101 12.28 -3.63 11.30
C TRP A 101 12.61 -4.79 12.25
N ALA A 102 11.76 -5.06 13.24
CA ALA A 102 11.90 -6.22 14.11
C ALA A 102 11.25 -7.46 13.46
N VAL A 103 12.00 -8.55 13.30
CA VAL A 103 11.50 -9.81 12.72
C VAL A 103 11.73 -10.93 13.73
N PRO A 104 10.70 -11.64 14.20
CA PRO A 104 9.36 -11.20 14.58
C PRO A 104 9.39 -10.08 15.66
N PRO A 105 8.33 -9.26 15.82
CA PRO A 105 6.94 -9.51 15.42
C PRO A 105 6.47 -8.89 14.08
N SER A 106 7.34 -8.39 13.19
CA SER A 106 6.90 -7.88 11.86
C SER A 106 6.61 -9.01 10.85
N PRO A 107 5.77 -8.76 9.81
CA PRO A 107 5.46 -9.74 8.77
C PRO A 107 6.70 -10.21 7.98
N GLU A 108 6.75 -11.48 7.57
CA GLU A 108 7.86 -12.06 6.81
C GLU A 108 8.03 -11.39 5.43
N GLU A 109 6.94 -10.85 4.88
CA GLU A 109 6.91 -10.09 3.63
C GLU A 109 7.81 -8.85 3.68
N VAL A 110 8.09 -8.31 4.86
CA VAL A 110 9.01 -7.18 5.05
C VAL A 110 10.42 -7.53 4.58
N GLU A 111 10.95 -8.69 4.97
CA GLU A 111 12.27 -9.16 4.52
C GLU A 111 12.18 -9.64 3.06
N ARG A 112 11.12 -10.39 2.73
CA ARG A 112 10.96 -11.00 1.41
C ARG A 112 10.86 -9.98 0.26
N PHE A 113 10.17 -8.87 0.47
CA PHE A 113 10.04 -7.78 -0.51
C PHE A 113 11.07 -6.66 -0.34
N GLU A 114 12.06 -6.85 0.54
CA GLU A 114 13.11 -5.88 0.84
C GLU A 114 12.53 -4.50 1.19
N ILE A 115 11.53 -4.49 2.07
CA ILE A 115 10.82 -3.28 2.45
C ILE A 115 11.75 -2.41 3.31
N THR A 116 12.11 -1.23 2.81
CA THR A 116 12.99 -0.28 3.51
C THR A 116 12.25 0.93 4.06
N SER A 117 10.94 1.03 3.83
CA SER A 117 10.13 2.21 4.15
C SER A 117 8.70 1.84 4.50
N SER A 118 8.04 2.68 5.31
CA SER A 118 6.61 2.59 5.59
C SER A 118 5.93 3.92 5.20
N PRO A 119 4.81 3.88 4.47
CA PRO A 119 4.26 2.74 3.75
C PRO A 119 5.11 2.42 2.50
N THR A 120 5.05 1.19 2.04
CA THR A 120 5.51 0.81 0.70
C THR A 120 4.34 0.17 -0.03
N LEU A 121 3.95 0.75 -1.15
CA LEU A 121 2.91 0.20 -2.03
C LEU A 121 3.59 -0.50 -3.20
N LEU A 122 3.30 -1.78 -3.38
CA LEU A 122 3.77 -2.63 -4.46
C LEU A 122 2.65 -2.79 -5.50
N VAL A 123 3.01 -2.68 -6.78
CA VAL A 123 2.11 -2.88 -7.92
C VAL A 123 2.58 -4.10 -8.70
N PHE A 124 1.69 -5.05 -8.90
CA PHE A 124 1.96 -6.30 -9.63
C PHE A 124 1.13 -6.35 -10.90
N ASP A 125 1.71 -6.90 -11.98
CA ASP A 125 1.00 -7.26 -13.20
C ASP A 125 0.14 -8.52 -13.02
N ARG A 126 -0.56 -8.92 -14.08
CA ARG A 126 -1.41 -10.10 -14.12
C ARG A 126 -0.64 -11.41 -13.92
N GLU A 127 0.64 -11.43 -14.28
CA GLU A 127 1.56 -12.55 -14.05
C GLU A 127 2.09 -12.59 -12.61
N GLY A 128 1.73 -11.60 -11.78
CA GLY A 128 2.15 -11.49 -10.39
C GLY A 128 3.59 -10.98 -10.22
N ARG A 129 4.18 -10.40 -11.27
CA ARG A 129 5.51 -9.76 -11.22
C ARG A 129 5.36 -8.32 -10.79
N GLU A 130 6.27 -7.86 -9.94
CA GLU A 130 6.29 -6.47 -9.53
C GLU A 130 6.74 -5.57 -10.69
N ILE A 131 5.91 -4.61 -11.05
CA ILE A 131 6.19 -3.62 -12.11
C ILE A 131 6.62 -2.26 -11.57
N GLY A 132 6.40 -2.03 -10.28
CA GLY A 132 6.81 -0.81 -9.62
C GLY A 132 6.31 -0.72 -8.18
N ARG A 133 6.86 0.26 -7.45
CA ARG A 133 6.47 0.54 -6.06
C ARG A 133 6.58 2.00 -5.70
N MET A 134 5.69 2.48 -4.83
CA MET A 134 5.78 3.78 -4.17
C MET A 134 6.38 3.60 -2.77
N LYS A 135 7.48 4.32 -2.49
CA LYS A 135 8.14 4.33 -1.16
C LYS A 135 7.78 5.61 -0.40
N THR A 136 7.17 5.46 0.78
CA THR A 136 6.67 6.48 1.72
C THR A 136 5.54 7.37 1.19
N ARG A 137 5.82 8.15 0.15
CA ARG A 137 4.91 9.16 -0.41
C ARG A 137 5.05 9.23 -1.93
N PRO A 138 4.06 9.79 -2.65
CA PRO A 138 4.18 10.10 -4.06
C PRO A 138 5.45 10.91 -4.34
N ARG A 139 6.19 10.54 -5.39
CA ARG A 139 7.41 11.24 -5.82
C ARG A 139 7.30 11.77 -7.24
N MET A 140 6.50 11.10 -8.08
CA MET A 140 6.26 11.47 -9.46
C MET A 140 5.02 12.35 -9.61
N THR A 141 4.10 12.29 -8.63
CA THR A 141 2.82 13.00 -8.68
C THR A 141 2.46 13.68 -7.35
N SER A 142 1.29 14.35 -7.32
CA SER A 142 0.76 15.04 -6.14
C SER A 142 -0.06 14.16 -5.19
N SER A 143 -0.46 12.94 -5.59
CA SER A 143 -1.37 12.08 -4.82
C SER A 143 -1.05 10.59 -4.97
N VAL A 144 -1.56 9.76 -4.06
CA VAL A 144 -1.30 8.32 -4.04
C VAL A 144 -1.92 7.64 -5.26
N GLU A 145 -3.17 7.96 -5.58
CA GLU A 145 -3.87 7.48 -6.76
C GLU A 145 -3.15 7.85 -8.06
N ALA A 146 -2.59 9.07 -8.15
CA ALA A 146 -1.89 9.50 -9.34
C ALA A 146 -0.55 8.77 -9.50
N GLU A 147 0.15 8.49 -8.39
CA GLU A 147 1.38 7.71 -8.41
C GLU A 147 1.12 6.27 -8.90
N ILE A 148 0.03 5.64 -8.46
CA ILE A 148 -0.39 4.31 -8.94
C ILE A 148 -0.65 4.34 -10.45
N LEU A 149 -1.43 5.32 -10.91
CA LEU A 149 -1.71 5.47 -12.34
C LEU A 149 -0.42 5.63 -13.13
N LYS A 150 0.51 6.45 -12.64
CA LYS A 150 1.80 6.69 -13.31
C LYS A 150 2.65 5.42 -13.40
N ILE A 151 2.72 4.63 -12.33
CA ILE A 151 3.42 3.33 -12.33
C ILE A 151 2.82 2.39 -13.39
N ILE A 152 1.50 2.29 -13.43
CA ILE A 152 0.78 1.47 -14.42
C ILE A 152 1.07 1.95 -15.84
N GLU A 153 0.91 3.25 -16.11
CA GLU A 153 1.18 3.82 -17.43
C GLU A 153 2.62 3.60 -17.91
N ASP A 154 3.59 3.73 -17.01
CA ASP A 154 5.00 3.54 -17.36
C ASP A 154 5.32 2.08 -17.68
N SER A 155 4.74 1.13 -16.93
CA SER A 155 4.89 -0.30 -17.22
C SER A 155 4.35 -0.70 -18.60
N ARG A 156 3.31 -0.02 -19.08
CA ARG A 156 2.69 -0.25 -20.39
C ARG A 156 3.47 0.37 -21.55
N ARG A 157 4.38 1.31 -21.27
CA ARG A 157 5.26 1.91 -22.29
C ARG A 157 6.53 1.09 -22.50
N THR A 158 6.92 0.28 -21.52
CA THR A 158 8.16 -0.51 -21.54
C THR A 158 7.95 -1.99 -21.84
N GLY A 159 6.71 -2.48 -21.83
CA GLY A 159 6.31 -3.81 -22.30
C GLY A 159 5.85 -3.80 -23.75
#